data_AF-A0A835HEE3-F1
#
_entry.id   AF-A0A835HEE3-F1
#
_cell.length_a   1.000
_cell.length_b   1.000
_cell.length_c   1.000
_cell.angle_alpha   90.00
_cell.angle_beta   90.00
_cell.angle_gamma   90.00
#
_symmetry.space_group_name_H-M   'P 1'
#
loop_
_entity.id
_entity.type
_entity.pdbx_description
1 polymer ?
#
loop_
_entity_poly.entity_id
_entity_poly.type
_entity_poly.pdbx_seq_one_letter_code
_entity_poly.pdbx_strand_id
1 'polypeptide(L)'
;MAESHNNPMNNKTNLNNVINSIDKTLGLLHQLHLTVSSFNVASQLPLLQRVNALVTELDTMQRLSENCNIQVPMEIVNLIDDGKNPDEFNRDVINSCIAKNQITKGKTDTFKKLGESRLSVIAM
;
A
#
# COMPACT_ATOMS: atom_id res chain seq x y z
N MET A 1 16.48 14.72 23.44
CA MET A 1 16.36 14.69 21.97
C MET A 1 14.93 14.24 21.69
N ALA A 2 14.09 15.12 21.18
CA ALA A 2 12.63 14.96 21.18
C ALA A 2 12.17 13.82 20.26
N GLU A 3 11.32 12.95 20.79
CA GLU A 3 10.57 11.95 20.05
C GLU A 3 9.65 12.65 19.05
N SER A 4 9.92 12.44 17.76
CA SER A 4 9.08 12.89 16.66
C SER A 4 7.76 12.12 16.68
N HIS A 5 6.81 12.65 17.44
CA HIS A 5 5.43 12.21 17.48
C HIS A 5 4.86 12.21 16.05
N ASN A 6 4.59 11.02 15.55
CA ASN A 6 4.13 10.74 14.19
C ASN A 6 2.69 11.26 14.04
N ASN A 7 2.53 12.50 13.53
CA ASN A 7 1.21 13.11 13.35
C ASN A 7 0.51 12.49 12.11
N PRO A 8 -0.63 11.80 12.25
CA PRO A 8 -1.30 11.12 11.13
C PRO A 8 -1.72 12.06 9.99
N MET A 9 -1.91 13.36 10.26
CA MET A 9 -2.20 14.34 9.21
C MET A 9 -1.03 14.60 8.27
N ASN A 10 0.21 14.57 8.79
CA ASN A 10 1.41 14.82 7.99
C ASN A 10 1.68 13.68 6.98
N ASN A 11 1.42 12.43 7.39
CA ASN A 11 1.62 11.27 6.51
C ASN A 11 0.59 11.25 5.37
N LYS A 12 -0.65 11.64 5.64
CA LYS A 12 -1.69 11.76 4.60
C LYS A 12 -1.34 12.84 3.58
N THR A 13 -0.80 13.98 4.03
CA THR A 13 -0.35 15.04 3.10
C THR A 13 0.87 14.63 2.29
N ASN A 14 1.83 13.93 2.89
CA ASN A 14 3.00 13.41 2.18
C ASN A 14 2.60 12.37 1.12
N LEU A 15 1.67 11.47 1.45
CA LEU A 15 1.11 10.51 0.48
C LEU A 15 0.44 11.21 -0.69
N ASN A 16 -0.37 12.23 -0.43
CA ASN A 16 -1.02 13.00 -1.50
C ASN A 16 0.02 13.68 -2.41
N ASN A 17 1.13 14.16 -1.85
CA ASN A 17 2.21 14.76 -2.65
C ASN A 17 2.89 13.73 -3.55
N VAL A 18 3.13 12.52 -3.04
CA VAL A 18 3.67 11.40 -3.84
C VAL A 18 2.69 11.02 -4.94
N ILE A 19 1.39 10.87 -4.63
CA ILE A 19 0.34 10.57 -5.61
C ILE A 19 0.32 11.62 -6.72
N ASN A 20 0.32 12.90 -6.36
CA ASN A 20 0.35 14.00 -7.34
C ASN A 20 1.62 13.95 -8.23
N SER A 21 2.77 13.55 -7.68
CA SER A 21 4.01 13.40 -8.44
C SER A 21 3.96 12.19 -9.39
N ILE A 22 3.33 11.09 -8.97
CA ILE A 22 3.06 9.93 -9.83
C ILE A 22 2.16 10.33 -11.01
N ASP A 23 1.07 11.05 -10.76
CA ASP A 23 0.15 11.50 -11.81
C ASP A 23 0.84 12.44 -12.81
N LYS A 24 1.69 13.36 -12.33
CA LYS A 24 2.52 14.22 -13.18
C LYS A 24 3.49 13.40 -14.03
N THR A 25 4.15 12.41 -13.43
CA THR A 25 5.09 11.51 -14.12
C THR A 25 4.39 10.72 -15.22
N LEU A 26 3.21 10.20 -14.95
CA LEU A 26 2.37 9.52 -15.95
C LEU A 26 1.96 10.47 -17.09
N GLY A 27 1.60 11.71 -16.75
CA GLY A 27 1.31 12.76 -17.73
C GLY A 27 2.51 13.06 -18.62
N LEU A 28 3.70 13.21 -18.04
CA LEU A 28 4.94 13.43 -18.80
C LEU A 28 5.29 12.26 -19.70
N LEU A 29 5.15 11.01 -19.22
CA LEU A 29 5.34 9.79 -20.02
C LEU A 29 4.40 9.75 -21.22
N HIS A 30 3.12 10.09 -21.02
CA HIS A 30 2.15 10.14 -22.09
C HIS A 30 2.51 11.21 -23.13
N GLN A 31 2.87 12.42 -22.68
CA GLN A 31 3.29 13.49 -23.58
C GLN A 31 4.59 13.17 -24.33
N LEU A 32 5.51 12.47 -23.68
CA LEU A 32 6.73 11.96 -24.30
C LEU A 32 6.38 10.95 -25.40
N HIS A 33 5.49 10.01 -25.12
CA HIS A 33 5.01 9.03 -26.10
C HIS A 33 4.37 9.72 -27.32
N LEU A 34 3.52 10.72 -27.14
CA LEU A 34 2.92 11.48 -28.25
C LEU A 34 3.98 12.20 -29.09
N THR A 35 4.98 12.79 -28.45
CA THR A 35 6.09 13.50 -29.12
C THR A 35 6.95 12.53 -29.94
N VAL A 36 7.21 11.33 -29.42
CA VAL A 36 7.97 10.29 -30.13
C VAL A 36 7.14 9.68 -31.28
N SER A 37 5.84 9.47 -31.07
CA SER A 37 4.93 8.90 -32.06
C SER A 37 4.74 9.80 -33.28
N SER A 38 4.77 11.12 -33.09
CA SER A 38 4.62 12.14 -34.14
C SER A 38 5.93 12.90 -34.43
N PHE A 39 7.07 12.21 -34.27
CA PHE A 39 8.38 12.86 -34.31
C PHE A 39 8.66 13.59 -35.63
N ASN A 40 9.17 14.81 -35.51
CA ASN A 40 9.68 15.62 -36.61
C ASN A 40 10.98 16.37 -36.18
N VAL A 41 11.72 16.93 -37.13
CA VAL A 41 13.00 17.62 -36.84
C VAL A 41 12.83 18.81 -35.89
N ALA A 42 11.71 19.53 -35.95
CA ALA A 42 11.40 20.63 -35.03
C ALA A 42 11.08 20.15 -33.60
N SER A 43 10.70 18.88 -33.43
CA SER A 43 10.36 18.27 -32.14
C SER A 43 11.57 17.75 -31.37
N GLN A 44 12.78 17.82 -31.94
CA GLN A 44 14.01 17.33 -31.29
C GLN A 44 14.32 18.05 -29.97
N LEU A 45 14.19 19.38 -29.95
CA LEU A 45 14.43 20.17 -28.74
C LEU A 45 13.31 19.94 -27.68
N PRO A 46 12.01 19.98 -28.04
CA PRO A 46 10.93 19.59 -27.13
C PRO A 46 11.07 18.17 -26.55
N LEU A 47 11.54 17.20 -27.35
CA LEU A 47 11.78 15.84 -26.91
C LEU A 47 12.82 15.80 -25.79
N LEU A 48 13.98 16.45 -26.00
CA LEU A 48 15.04 16.52 -24.99
C LEU A 48 14.57 17.19 -23.71
N GLN A 49 13.81 18.29 -23.83
CA GLN A 49 13.22 18.99 -22.67
C GLN A 49 12.26 18.08 -21.89
N ARG A 50 11.42 17.30 -22.59
CA ARG A 50 10.47 16.37 -21.94
C ARG A 50 11.17 15.21 -21.25
N VAL A 51 12.23 14.65 -21.84
CA VAL A 51 13.03 13.60 -21.20
C VAL A 51 13.70 14.14 -19.93
N ASN A 52 14.31 15.32 -19.99
CA ASN A 52 14.92 15.95 -18.81
C ASN A 52 13.89 16.28 -17.72
N ALA A 53 12.68 16.72 -18.12
CA ALA A 53 11.58 16.95 -17.18
C ALA A 53 11.15 15.64 -16.49
N LEU A 54 11.07 14.53 -17.25
CA LEU A 54 10.75 13.22 -16.69
C LEU A 54 11.80 12.77 -15.67
N VAL A 55 13.08 12.90 -15.99
CA VAL A 55 14.18 12.55 -15.06
C VAL A 55 14.11 13.38 -13.78
N THR A 56 13.83 14.69 -13.91
CA THR A 56 13.71 15.61 -12.76
C THR A 56 12.51 15.27 -11.86
N GLU A 57 11.36 14.92 -12.46
CA GLU A 57 10.18 14.51 -11.68
C GLU A 57 10.39 13.14 -11.01
N LEU A 58 11.09 12.19 -11.65
CA LEU A 58 11.44 10.91 -11.03
C LEU A 58 12.36 11.09 -9.80
N ASP A 59 13.35 11.97 -9.87
CA ASP A 59 14.19 12.33 -8.72
C ASP A 59 13.36 12.97 -7.59
N THR A 60 12.46 13.88 -7.96
CA THR A 60 11.53 14.52 -7.01
C THR A 60 10.63 13.49 -6.35
N MET A 61 10.08 12.54 -7.11
CA MET A 61 9.24 11.45 -6.61
C MET A 61 10.01 10.56 -5.63
N GLN A 62 11.27 10.23 -5.94
CA GLN A 62 12.13 9.45 -5.04
C GLN A 62 12.34 10.20 -3.71
N ARG A 63 12.67 11.49 -3.74
CA ARG A 63 12.85 12.30 -2.52
C ARG A 63 11.56 12.46 -1.71
N LEU A 64 10.40 12.55 -2.36
CA LEU A 64 9.11 12.58 -1.67
C LEU A 64 8.78 11.22 -1.01
N SER A 65 9.20 10.11 -1.64
CA SER A 65 8.97 8.75 -1.12
C SER A 65 9.73 8.48 0.18
N GLU A 66 10.93 9.07 0.37
CA GLU A 66 11.72 8.95 1.61
C GLU A 66 10.96 9.47 2.85
N ASN A 67 10.02 10.40 2.65
CA ASN A 67 9.20 10.96 3.73
C ASN A 67 7.96 10.10 4.05
N CYS A 68 7.73 9.01 3.31
CA CYS A 68 6.60 8.10 3.49
C CYS A 68 7.04 6.79 4.17
N ASN A 69 6.88 6.72 5.49
CA ASN A 69 7.28 5.54 6.27
C ASN A 69 6.14 4.50 6.35
N ILE A 70 5.80 3.86 5.22
CA ILE A 70 4.74 2.84 5.11
C ILE A 70 5.37 1.47 4.91
N GLN A 71 4.92 0.49 5.69
CA GLN A 71 5.31 -0.90 5.50
C GLN A 71 4.28 -1.61 4.63
N VAL A 72 4.73 -2.20 3.52
CA VAL A 72 3.89 -2.96 2.60
C VAL A 72 4.29 -4.44 2.69
N PRO A 73 3.35 -5.35 3.05
CA PRO A 73 3.58 -6.79 3.01
C PRO A 73 3.96 -7.26 1.61
N MET A 74 4.84 -8.26 1.53
CA MET A 74 5.34 -8.77 0.24
C MET A 74 4.23 -9.43 -0.58
N GLU A 75 3.22 -10.00 0.08
CA GLU A 75 2.05 -10.57 -0.56
C GLU A 75 1.26 -9.54 -1.37
N ILE A 76 1.19 -8.28 -0.90
CA ILE A 76 0.55 -7.19 -1.64
C ILE A 76 1.36 -6.88 -2.91
N VAL A 77 2.69 -6.88 -2.83
CA VAL A 77 3.58 -6.64 -3.99
C VAL A 77 3.38 -7.73 -5.05
N ASN A 78 3.35 -9.01 -4.63
CA ASN A 78 3.11 -10.12 -5.54
C ASN A 78 1.73 -10.02 -6.24
N LEU A 79 0.68 -9.57 -5.54
CA LEU A 79 -0.63 -9.34 -6.16
C LEU A 79 -0.59 -8.25 -7.23
N ILE A 80 0.20 -7.18 -7.01
CA ILE A 80 0.38 -6.10 -7.98
C ILE A 80 1.11 -6.62 -9.23
N ASP A 81 2.17 -7.41 -9.04
CA ASP A 81 2.94 -8.00 -10.15
C ASP A 81 2.08 -8.97 -10.99
N ASP A 82 1.18 -9.73 -10.34
CA ASP A 82 0.21 -10.61 -10.99
C ASP A 82 -0.95 -9.85 -11.68
N GLY A 83 -1.04 -8.52 -11.51
CA GLY A 83 -2.14 -7.69 -12.01
C GLY A 83 -3.48 -7.92 -11.29
N LYS A 84 -3.45 -8.46 -10.07
CA LYS A 84 -4.62 -8.66 -9.21
C LYS A 84 -4.89 -7.44 -8.34
N ASN A 85 -6.11 -7.35 -7.81
CA ASN A 85 -6.47 -6.27 -6.89
C ASN A 85 -5.81 -6.50 -5.51
N PRO A 86 -4.95 -5.60 -4.99
CA PRO A 86 -4.36 -5.74 -3.66
C PRO A 86 -5.38 -5.79 -2.51
N ASP A 87 -6.62 -5.33 -2.70
CA ASP A 87 -7.70 -5.44 -1.70
C ASP A 87 -8.10 -6.89 -1.42
N GLU A 88 -7.80 -7.81 -2.33
CA GLU A 88 -7.96 -9.25 -2.11
C GLU A 88 -7.18 -9.72 -0.88
N PHE A 89 -5.95 -9.23 -0.70
CA PHE A 89 -5.15 -9.53 0.49
C PHE A 89 -5.86 -9.05 1.77
N ASN A 90 -6.35 -7.81 1.77
CA ASN A 90 -7.05 -7.24 2.92
C ASN A 90 -8.27 -8.08 3.29
N ARG A 91 -9.06 -8.47 2.30
CA ARG A 91 -10.25 -9.31 2.47
C ARG A 91 -9.89 -10.68 3.05
N ASP A 92 -8.87 -11.33 2.51
CA ASP A 92 -8.46 -12.67 2.93
C ASP A 92 -7.88 -12.67 4.35
N VAL A 93 -7.10 -11.65 4.72
CA VAL A 93 -6.59 -11.45 6.09
C VAL A 93 -7.75 -11.24 7.07
N ILE A 94 -8.71 -10.37 6.74
CA ILE A 94 -9.89 -10.12 7.59
C ILE A 94 -10.71 -11.41 7.78
N ASN A 95 -10.99 -12.13 6.69
CA ASN A 95 -11.72 -13.40 6.75
C ASN A 95 -10.98 -14.46 7.58
N SER A 96 -9.66 -14.55 7.43
CA SER A 96 -8.82 -15.45 8.23
C SER A 96 -8.87 -15.08 9.72
N CYS A 97 -8.82 -13.78 10.05
CA CYS A 97 -8.97 -13.29 11.42
C CYS A 97 -10.34 -13.66 12.01
N ILE A 98 -11.43 -13.50 11.25
CA ILE A 98 -12.78 -13.88 11.67
C ILE A 98 -12.85 -15.38 11.95
N ALA A 99 -12.38 -16.22 11.03
CA ALA A 99 -12.38 -17.66 11.19
C ALA A 99 -11.55 -18.11 12.41
N LYS A 100 -10.35 -17.57 12.58
CA LYS A 100 -9.49 -17.85 13.75
C LYS A 100 -10.11 -17.40 15.06
N ASN A 101 -10.80 -16.25 15.07
CA ASN A 101 -11.52 -15.76 16.25
C ASN A 101 -12.65 -16.71 16.64
N GLN A 102 -13.47 -17.15 15.67
CA GLN A 102 -14.54 -18.12 15.91
C GLN A 102 -14.01 -19.46 16.46
N ILE A 103 -12.92 -19.99 15.88
CA ILE A 103 -12.27 -21.21 16.36
C ILE A 103 -11.77 -21.03 17.80
N THR A 104 -11.13 -19.89 18.10
CA THR A 104 -10.60 -19.60 19.44
C THR A 104 -11.72 -19.48 20.47
N LYS A 105 -12.83 -18.84 20.10
CA LYS A 105 -14.03 -18.76 20.92
C LYS A 105 -14.61 -20.16 21.19
N GLY A 106 -14.80 -20.97 20.15
CA GLY A 106 -15.31 -22.34 20.29
C GLY A 106 -14.43 -23.23 21.17
N LYS A 107 -13.10 -23.13 21.05
CA LYS A 107 -12.15 -23.81 21.95
C LYS A 107 -12.35 -23.35 23.40
N THR A 108 -12.41 -22.04 23.63
CA THR A 108 -12.61 -21.45 24.96
C THR A 108 -13.93 -21.89 25.59
N ASP A 109 -15.02 -21.88 24.82
CA ASP A 109 -16.33 -22.29 25.30
C ASP A 109 -16.37 -23.79 25.66
N THR A 110 -15.63 -24.62 24.92
CA THR A 110 -15.48 -26.05 25.24
C THR A 110 -14.70 -26.25 26.55
N PHE A 111 -13.63 -25.49 26.77
CA PHE A 111 -12.88 -25.54 28.02
C PHE A 111 -13.72 -25.07 29.22
N LYS A 112 -14.53 -24.02 29.06
CA LYS A 112 -15.44 -23.56 30.13
C LYS A 112 -16.48 -24.62 30.50
N LYS A 113 -17.14 -25.20 29.50
CA LYS A 113 -18.12 -26.29 29.71
C LYS A 113 -17.50 -27.50 30.39
N LEU A 114 -16.26 -27.86 30.03
CA LEU A 114 -15.55 -28.94 30.71
C LEU A 114 -15.31 -28.60 32.19
N GLY A 115 -14.86 -27.38 32.49
CA GLY A 115 -14.70 -26.91 33.88
C GLY A 115 -16.00 -26.98 34.69
N GLU A 116 -17.09 -26.48 34.12
CA GLU A 116 -18.43 -26.52 34.73
C GLU A 116 -18.91 -27.96 34.99
N SER A 117 -18.77 -28.84 34.01
CA SER A 117 -19.17 -30.25 34.14
C SER A 117 -18.38 -30.98 35.24
N ARG A 118 -17.07 -30.71 35.37
CA ARG A 118 -16.26 -31.30 36.43
C ARG A 118 -16.65 -30.78 37.80
N LEU A 119 -17.00 -29.50 37.92
CA LEU A 119 -17.50 -28.93 39.17
C LEU A 119 -18.85 -29.56 39.56
N SER A 120 -19.76 -29.78 38.62
CA SER A 120 -21.03 -30.45 38.92
C SER A 120 -20.88 -31.90 39.35
N VAL A 121 -19.89 -32.62 38.81
CA VAL A 121 -19.64 -34.03 39.15
C VAL A 121 -18.98 -34.18 40.53
N ILE A 122 -18.22 -33.19 40.99
CA ILE A 122 -17.61 -33.20 42.34
C ILE A 122 -18.61 -32.72 43.41
N ALA A 123 -19.64 -31.95 43.02
CA ALA A 123 -20.68 -31.45 43.93
C ALA A 123 -21.81 -32.45 44.21
N MET A 124 -21.83 -33.61 43.56
CA MET A 124 -22.74 -34.74 43.84
C MET A 124 -22.06 -35.78 44.72
#